data_AF-A0AAV9IJA3-F1
#
_entry.id   AF-A0AAV9IJA3-F1
#
_cell.length_a   1.000
_cell.length_b   1.000
_cell.length_c   1.000
_cell.angle_alpha   90.00
_cell.angle_beta   90.00
_cell.angle_gamma   90.00
#
_symmetry.space_group_name_H-M   'P 1'
#
loop_
_entity.id
_entity.type
_entity.pdbx_description
1 polymer ?
#
loop_
_entity_poly.entity_id
_entity_poly.type
_entity_poly.pdbx_seq_one_letter_code
_entity_poly.pdbx_strand_id
1 'polypeptide(L)'
;MLFFVDCACCYHKIAEYIPQRKHCWNRLQVYLPRWSPSSFLSVRKWKPVLIEEPYKARRGYATCLKSVAKSESLQPNWCLYVSATLFTAACLFPLACAQLDTNARFQSVLPWLSDKYISHYNIIALQVLFSSVHSGLAALRSFATKLVGERLYRVGFATFSLPLAAIMIQYFVTHRYDGIILWQIRTLPGIHELVWLLSFLSFYFLYPGTFRLLEIAAIKEPKLRLFGEGIIRVTRHPQLWGQILWCIGHTLWLGSSFSVVTSLCLVSYHFFGAWHGDYRLRLKYGEEWKNAEENTSIVPFVAVFRGKQKLAVSEFLSPAYLVVTIFTLGLYLLHPNMLHLFGHSS
;
A
#
# COMPACT_ATOMS: atom_id res chain seq x y z
N MET A 1 19.18 9.54 -2.74
CA MET A 1 17.92 9.12 -3.40
C MET A 1 18.27 8.71 -4.83
N LEU A 2 18.69 7.47 -5.04
CA LEU A 2 19.21 7.00 -6.34
C LEU A 2 18.05 6.39 -7.15
N PHE A 3 17.59 7.11 -8.16
CA PHE A 3 16.70 6.60 -9.19
C PHE A 3 17.55 6.13 -10.37
N PHE A 4 17.64 4.81 -10.57
CA PHE A 4 18.12 4.28 -11.85
C PHE A 4 16.97 4.28 -12.86
N VAL A 5 17.15 5.15 -13.84
CA VAL A 5 16.50 5.11 -15.15
C VAL A 5 17.05 3.87 -15.86
N ASP A 6 16.28 2.78 -15.90
CA ASP A 6 16.63 1.63 -16.75
C ASP A 6 16.40 1.98 -18.23
N CYS A 7 17.46 2.55 -18.78
CA CYS A 7 18.23 2.07 -19.92
C CYS A 7 17.47 1.43 -21.10
N ALA A 8 17.48 2.18 -22.21
CA ALA A 8 16.89 1.89 -23.50
C ALA A 8 17.67 0.86 -24.37
N CYS A 9 18.38 -0.12 -23.82
CA CYS A 9 19.33 -0.94 -24.61
C CYS A 9 18.96 -2.41 -24.89
N CYS A 10 17.87 -2.96 -24.38
CA CYS A 10 17.59 -4.41 -24.52
C CYS A 10 16.57 -4.79 -25.63
N TYR A 11 16.39 -3.96 -26.66
CA TYR A 11 15.35 -4.17 -27.69
C TYR A 11 15.80 -4.85 -29.00
N HIS A 12 16.99 -5.47 -29.06
CA HIS A 12 17.54 -5.90 -30.36
C HIS A 12 17.68 -7.42 -30.63
N LYS A 13 17.24 -8.35 -29.77
CA LYS A 13 17.47 -9.79 -30.05
C LYS A 13 16.39 -10.78 -29.61
N ILE A 14 15.11 -10.45 -29.77
CA ILE A 14 14.04 -11.46 -29.67
C ILE A 14 13.00 -11.23 -30.77
N ALA A 15 13.43 -11.42 -32.03
CA ALA A 15 12.56 -11.48 -33.21
C ALA A 15 12.49 -12.89 -33.83
N GLU A 16 13.15 -13.89 -33.26
CA GLU A 16 13.12 -15.26 -33.78
C GLU A 16 12.76 -16.21 -32.65
N TYR A 17 11.50 -16.61 -32.58
CA TYR A 17 11.02 -17.94 -32.17
C TYR A 17 9.48 -17.92 -32.15
N ILE A 18 8.88 -17.97 -33.34
CA ILE A 18 7.47 -18.33 -33.52
C ILE A 18 7.44 -19.77 -34.03
N PRO A 19 7.09 -20.77 -33.20
CA PRO A 19 6.64 -22.05 -33.73
C PRO A 19 5.18 -21.87 -34.17
N GLN A 20 4.97 -22.04 -35.48
CA GLN A 20 3.65 -22.17 -36.08
C GLN A 20 2.82 -23.23 -35.34
N ARG A 21 1.70 -22.84 -34.72
CA ARG A 21 0.61 -23.77 -34.43
C ARG A 21 -0.52 -23.56 -35.42
N LYS A 22 -0.55 -24.45 -36.42
CA LYS A 22 -1.72 -24.72 -37.26
C LYS A 22 -2.78 -25.47 -36.44
N HIS A 23 -4.03 -25.25 -36.83
CA HIS A 23 -5.24 -26.03 -36.48
C HIS A 23 -5.84 -25.87 -35.07
N CYS A 24 -6.92 -25.07 -34.97
CA CYS A 24 -8.27 -25.61 -34.77
C CYS A 24 -9.30 -24.46 -34.87
N TRP A 25 -9.66 -24.05 -36.09
CA TRP A 25 -10.86 -23.26 -36.35
C TRP A 25 -11.94 -24.22 -36.84
N ASN A 26 -13.01 -24.41 -36.08
CA ASN A 26 -14.29 -24.84 -36.64
C ASN A 26 -15.44 -24.52 -35.69
N ARG A 27 -16.50 -23.94 -36.28
CA ARG A 27 -17.83 -23.57 -35.75
C ARG A 27 -17.94 -22.27 -34.95
N LEU A 28 -18.06 -21.18 -35.71
CA LEU A 28 -19.16 -20.23 -35.56
C LEU A 28 -19.25 -19.44 -36.87
N GLN A 29 -20.02 -19.97 -37.83
CA GLN A 29 -20.41 -19.23 -39.02
C GLN A 29 -21.44 -18.18 -38.61
N VAL A 30 -20.98 -16.95 -38.39
CA VAL A 30 -21.84 -15.77 -38.41
C VAL A 30 -22.03 -15.42 -39.89
N TYR A 31 -23.23 -15.66 -40.41
CA TYR A 31 -23.65 -15.16 -41.71
C TYR A 31 -23.67 -13.62 -41.67
N LEU A 32 -22.66 -12.98 -42.25
CA LEU A 32 -22.72 -11.55 -42.60
C LEU A 32 -23.32 -11.44 -44.01
N PRO A 33 -24.46 -10.76 -44.21
CA PRO A 33 -25.00 -10.58 -45.54
C PRO A 33 -24.13 -9.61 -46.34
N ARG A 34 -23.82 -10.03 -47.57
CA ARG A 34 -23.07 -9.29 -48.59
C ARG A 34 -23.90 -8.07 -49.02
N TRP A 35 -23.37 -6.87 -48.84
CA TRP A 35 -24.01 -5.63 -49.29
C TRP A 35 -23.99 -5.55 -50.83
N SER A 36 -25.17 -5.43 -51.42
CA SER A 36 -25.40 -5.12 -52.84
C SER A 36 -26.13 -3.77 -52.92
N PRO A 37 -25.65 -2.78 -53.70
CA PRO A 37 -26.24 -1.46 -53.76
C PRO A 37 -27.36 -1.43 -54.81
N SER A 38 -28.55 -1.92 -54.46
CA SER A 38 -29.76 -1.70 -55.28
C SER A 38 -31.01 -2.21 -54.58
N SER A 39 -31.73 -1.31 -53.90
CA SER A 39 -33.20 -1.24 -53.84
C SER A 39 -33.63 -0.43 -52.61
N PHE A 40 -33.82 0.86 -52.87
CA PHE A 40 -34.64 1.75 -52.05
C PHE A 40 -36.08 1.21 -52.02
N LEU A 41 -36.75 1.37 -50.88
CA LEU A 41 -38.19 1.22 -50.64
C LEU A 41 -38.73 -0.20 -50.36
N SER A 42 -38.59 -0.64 -49.10
CA SER A 42 -39.72 -1.33 -48.43
C SER A 42 -39.70 -1.02 -46.93
N VAL A 43 -40.75 -0.35 -46.45
CA VAL A 43 -40.96 -0.08 -45.02
C VAL A 43 -41.56 -1.35 -44.40
N ARG A 44 -40.72 -2.19 -43.77
CA ARG A 44 -41.21 -3.27 -42.89
C ARG A 44 -41.37 -2.73 -41.47
N LYS A 45 -42.61 -2.80 -40.96
CA LYS A 45 -43.00 -2.51 -39.57
C LYS A 45 -42.13 -3.32 -38.59
N TRP A 46 -41.42 -2.63 -37.72
CA TRP A 46 -40.76 -3.21 -36.55
C TRP A 46 -41.82 -3.60 -35.50
N LYS A 47 -41.85 -4.87 -35.09
CA LYS A 47 -42.44 -5.28 -33.81
C LYS A 47 -41.30 -5.50 -32.83
N PRO A 48 -41.32 -4.91 -31.62
CA PRO A 48 -40.32 -5.20 -30.61
C PRO A 48 -40.52 -6.64 -30.11
N VAL A 49 -39.48 -7.46 -30.24
CA VAL A 49 -39.39 -8.77 -29.57
C VAL A 49 -39.03 -8.47 -28.12
N LEU A 50 -39.99 -8.67 -27.21
CA LEU A 50 -39.71 -8.72 -25.77
C LEU A 50 -38.89 -9.99 -25.52
N ILE A 51 -37.60 -9.81 -25.24
CA ILE A 51 -36.74 -10.88 -24.74
C ILE A 51 -37.13 -11.08 -23.28
N GLU A 52 -37.95 -12.09 -22.99
CA GLU A 52 -38.15 -12.58 -21.63
C GLU A 52 -36.83 -13.21 -21.14
N GLU A 53 -36.06 -12.45 -20.36
CA GLU A 53 -34.93 -12.97 -19.59
C GLU A 53 -35.44 -14.05 -18.61
N PRO A 54 -34.88 -15.27 -18.63
CA PRO A 54 -35.39 -16.36 -17.81
C PRO A 54 -35.19 -16.07 -16.32
N TYR A 55 -36.28 -16.14 -15.57
CA TYR A 55 -36.37 -15.98 -14.10
C TYR A 55 -35.32 -16.78 -13.28
N LYS A 56 -34.71 -17.82 -13.86
CA LYS A 56 -33.58 -18.57 -13.26
C LYS A 56 -32.29 -17.74 -13.15
N ALA A 57 -32.02 -16.79 -14.05
CA ALA A 57 -30.83 -15.95 -14.00
C ALA A 57 -30.83 -15.02 -12.78
N ARG A 58 -31.97 -14.39 -12.44
CA ARG A 58 -32.11 -13.55 -11.23
C ARG A 58 -31.86 -14.33 -9.95
N ARG A 59 -32.27 -15.60 -9.90
CA ARG A 59 -32.05 -16.46 -8.72
C ARG A 59 -30.57 -16.81 -8.58
N GLY A 60 -29.86 -17.07 -9.68
CA GLY A 60 -28.40 -17.24 -9.69
C GLY A 60 -27.63 -15.99 -9.23
N TYR A 61 -28.02 -14.81 -9.73
CA TYR A 61 -27.42 -13.53 -9.32
C TYR A 61 -27.69 -13.18 -7.85
N ALA A 62 -28.93 -13.36 -7.37
CA ALA A 62 -29.28 -13.09 -5.99
C ALA A 62 -28.62 -14.06 -4.99
N THR A 63 -28.39 -15.32 -5.41
CA THR A 63 -27.70 -16.32 -4.57
C THR A 63 -26.19 -16.07 -4.58
N CYS A 64 -25.61 -15.66 -5.71
CA CYS A 64 -24.22 -15.20 -5.82
C CYS A 64 -23.97 -13.96 -4.94
N LEU A 65 -24.81 -12.93 -5.05
CA LEU A 65 -24.74 -11.71 -4.23
C LEU A 65 -24.91 -12.00 -2.74
N LYS A 66 -25.82 -12.91 -2.36
CA LYS A 66 -25.96 -13.35 -0.96
C LYS A 66 -24.75 -14.17 -0.49
N SER A 67 -24.09 -14.94 -1.34
CA SER A 67 -22.87 -15.68 -0.98
C SER A 67 -21.66 -14.76 -0.83
N VAL A 68 -21.54 -13.73 -1.68
CA VAL A 68 -20.55 -12.66 -1.56
C VAL A 68 -20.77 -11.88 -0.26
N ALA A 69 -22.01 -11.44 0.00
CA ALA A 69 -22.35 -10.70 1.22
C ALA A 69 -22.19 -11.54 2.52
N LYS A 70 -22.40 -12.86 2.46
CA LYS A 70 -22.25 -13.77 3.62
C LYS A 70 -20.80 -14.22 3.82
N SER A 71 -19.96 -14.14 2.78
CA SER A 71 -18.50 -14.31 2.86
C SER A 71 -17.79 -13.03 3.34
N GLU A 72 -18.38 -11.85 3.08
CA GLU A 72 -17.87 -10.55 3.55
C GLU A 72 -17.99 -10.36 5.07
N SER A 73 -18.93 -11.04 5.74
CA SER A 73 -19.27 -10.76 7.14
C SER A 73 -18.29 -11.35 8.18
N LEU A 74 -17.32 -12.18 7.77
CA LEU A 74 -16.37 -12.86 8.67
C LEU A 74 -14.93 -12.93 8.16
N GLN A 75 -14.54 -12.02 7.24
CA GLN A 75 -13.13 -11.75 6.97
C GLN A 75 -12.70 -10.45 7.65
N PRO A 76 -11.43 -10.31 8.07
CA PRO A 76 -11.17 -9.66 9.33
C PRO A 76 -11.00 -8.14 9.05
N ASN A 77 -12.11 -7.40 9.17
CA ASN A 77 -12.18 -5.93 9.10
C ASN A 77 -11.40 -5.22 10.22
N TRP A 78 -10.76 -5.97 11.12
CA TRP A 78 -9.97 -5.43 12.22
C TRP A 78 -8.86 -4.47 11.77
N CYS A 79 -8.22 -4.67 10.61
CA CYS A 79 -7.25 -3.69 10.11
C CYS A 79 -7.91 -2.33 9.87
N LEU A 80 -9.12 -2.30 9.32
CA LEU A 80 -9.87 -1.07 9.12
C LEU A 80 -10.29 -0.45 10.47
N TYR A 81 -10.74 -1.26 11.43
CA TYR A 81 -11.08 -0.78 12.78
C TYR A 81 -9.86 -0.21 13.50
N VAL A 82 -8.71 -0.90 13.48
CA VAL A 82 -7.45 -0.43 14.06
C VAL A 82 -7.00 0.86 13.38
N SER A 83 -7.09 0.93 12.05
CA SER A 83 -6.80 2.17 11.31
C SER A 83 -7.67 3.32 11.80
N ALA A 84 -8.99 3.13 11.86
CA ALA A 84 -9.93 4.16 12.32
C ALA A 84 -9.62 4.60 13.76
N THR A 85 -9.42 3.65 14.68
CA THR A 85 -9.09 3.95 16.08
C THR A 85 -7.79 4.74 16.20
N LEU A 86 -6.72 4.34 15.52
CA LEU A 86 -5.44 5.03 15.55
C LEU A 86 -5.52 6.44 14.94
N PHE A 87 -6.29 6.61 13.86
CA PHE A 87 -6.50 7.92 13.26
C PHE A 87 -7.29 8.85 14.17
N THR A 88 -8.37 8.35 14.78
CA THR A 88 -9.13 9.11 15.79
C THR A 88 -8.24 9.47 16.97
N ALA A 89 -7.40 8.55 17.45
CA ALA A 89 -6.42 8.85 18.50
C ALA A 89 -5.45 9.96 18.08
N ALA A 90 -4.92 9.92 16.85
CA ALA A 90 -4.03 10.97 16.34
C ALA A 90 -4.69 12.36 16.32
N CYS A 91 -5.96 12.44 15.88
CA CYS A 91 -6.71 13.70 15.84
C CYS A 91 -7.03 14.26 17.24
N LEU A 92 -7.27 13.38 18.23
CA LEU A 92 -7.60 13.79 19.60
C LEU A 92 -6.36 14.03 20.47
N PHE A 93 -5.18 13.54 20.07
CA PHE A 93 -3.97 13.61 20.88
C PHE A 93 -3.49 15.04 21.20
N PRO A 94 -3.51 16.01 20.26
CA PRO A 94 -3.19 17.41 20.60
C PRO A 94 -4.12 18.00 21.67
N LEU A 95 -5.42 17.66 21.60
CA LEU A 95 -6.40 18.08 22.60
C LEU A 95 -6.12 17.44 23.98
N ALA A 96 -5.72 16.17 24.01
CA ALA A 96 -5.31 15.52 25.25
C ALA A 96 -4.05 16.17 25.84
N CYS A 97 -3.06 16.51 25.01
CA CYS A 97 -1.85 17.20 25.45
C CYS A 97 -2.16 18.61 25.99
N ALA A 98 -3.15 19.31 25.41
CA ALA A 98 -3.61 20.60 25.90
C ALA A 98 -4.16 20.56 27.32
N GLN A 99 -4.89 19.51 27.67
CA GLN A 99 -5.45 19.34 29.01
C GLN A 99 -4.38 19.08 30.09
N LEU A 100 -3.23 18.54 29.69
CA LEU A 100 -2.09 18.30 30.57
C LEU A 100 -1.25 19.57 30.79
N ASP A 101 -1.41 20.60 29.95
CA ASP A 101 -0.69 21.86 30.09
C ASP A 101 -1.45 22.81 31.03
N THR A 102 -0.88 23.06 32.21
CA THR A 102 -1.48 23.94 33.22
C THR A 102 -1.70 25.37 32.73
N ASN A 103 -0.94 25.81 31.71
CA ASN A 103 -1.08 27.15 31.13
C ASN A 103 -2.29 27.30 30.21
N ALA A 104 -2.78 26.19 29.63
CA ALA A 104 -3.97 26.20 28.77
C ALA A 104 -5.25 26.55 29.54
N ARG A 105 -5.24 26.37 30.87
CA ARG A 105 -6.40 26.57 31.75
C ARG A 105 -6.84 28.04 31.86
N PHE A 106 -5.98 29.00 31.48
CA PHE A 106 -6.23 30.44 31.63
C PHE A 106 -6.54 31.16 30.30
N GLN A 107 -6.49 30.48 29.16
CA GLN A 107 -6.75 31.06 27.83
C GLN A 107 -7.93 30.35 27.13
N SER A 108 -8.46 30.96 26.07
CA SER A 108 -9.42 30.27 25.20
C SER A 108 -8.74 29.08 24.52
N VAL A 109 -9.31 27.89 24.72
CA VAL A 109 -8.68 26.61 24.32
C VAL A 109 -8.46 26.50 22.80
N LEU A 110 -9.37 27.06 21.99
CA LEU A 110 -9.35 26.93 20.52
C LEU A 110 -8.19 27.69 19.84
N PRO A 111 -7.99 29.00 20.04
CA PRO A 111 -6.86 29.73 19.45
C PRO A 111 -5.50 29.22 19.91
N TRP A 112 -5.40 28.83 21.18
CA TRP A 112 -4.18 28.30 21.77
C TRP A 112 -3.81 26.92 21.18
N LEU A 113 -4.80 26.04 20.98
CA LEU A 113 -4.61 24.76 20.30
C LEU A 113 -4.10 24.95 18.87
N SER A 114 -4.72 25.86 18.12
CA SER A 114 -4.33 26.11 16.74
C SER A 114 -2.94 26.70 16.61
N ASP A 115 -2.48 27.50 17.58
CA ASP A 115 -1.15 28.12 17.55
C ASP A 115 -0.07 27.14 18.00
N LYS A 116 -0.27 26.48 19.15
CA LYS A 116 0.74 25.58 19.74
C LYS A 116 0.90 24.25 19.00
N TYR A 117 -0.18 23.71 18.43
CA TYR A 117 -0.20 22.39 17.78
C TYR A 117 -0.44 22.49 16.27
N ILE A 118 -0.15 23.64 15.66
CA ILE A 118 -0.32 23.82 14.21
C ILE A 118 0.40 22.74 13.40
N SER A 119 1.59 22.33 13.84
CA SER A 119 2.37 21.31 13.15
C SER A 119 1.73 19.94 13.20
N HIS A 120 1.07 19.58 14.31
CA HIS A 120 0.30 18.34 14.45
C HIS A 120 -0.87 18.30 13.47
N TYR A 121 -1.62 19.39 13.34
CA TYR A 121 -2.73 19.46 12.38
C TYR A 121 -2.24 19.43 10.93
N ASN A 122 -1.12 20.10 10.63
CA ASN A 122 -0.51 20.06 9.31
C ASN A 122 -0.05 18.66 8.91
N ILE A 123 0.62 17.91 9.81
CA ILE A 123 1.04 16.54 9.47
C ILE A 123 -0.15 15.58 9.32
N ILE A 124 -1.22 15.77 10.09
CA ILE A 124 -2.49 15.05 9.90
C ILE A 124 -3.06 15.34 8.50
N ALA A 125 -3.13 16.62 8.11
CA ALA A 125 -3.64 17.03 6.80
C ALA A 125 -2.78 16.48 5.65
N LEU A 126 -1.45 16.56 5.77
CA LEU A 126 -0.52 15.97 4.81
C LEU A 126 -0.68 14.45 4.72
N GLN A 127 -0.86 13.76 5.85
CA GLN A 127 -1.13 12.32 5.85
C GLN A 127 -2.44 12.00 5.13
N VAL A 128 -3.52 12.75 5.38
CA VAL A 128 -4.81 12.54 4.70
C VAL A 128 -4.67 12.76 3.20
N LEU A 129 -3.96 13.83 2.79
CA LEU A 129 -3.68 14.11 1.38
C LEU A 129 -2.90 12.98 0.73
N PHE A 130 -1.77 12.58 1.31
CA PHE A 130 -0.97 11.46 0.81
C PHE A 130 -1.77 10.17 0.74
N SER A 131 -2.52 9.84 1.79
CA SER A 131 -3.32 8.63 1.87
C SER A 131 -4.40 8.59 0.78
N SER A 132 -5.05 9.73 0.55
CA SER A 132 -6.09 9.88 -0.47
C SER A 132 -5.51 9.76 -1.87
N VAL A 133 -4.38 10.41 -2.14
CA VAL A 133 -3.71 10.35 -3.45
C VAL A 133 -3.17 8.94 -3.70
N HIS A 134 -2.40 8.39 -2.77
CA HIS A 134 -1.74 7.09 -2.95
C HIS A 134 -2.74 5.94 -3.06
N SER A 135 -3.69 5.84 -2.12
CA SER A 135 -4.69 4.78 -2.15
C SER A 135 -5.76 5.03 -3.21
N GLY A 136 -6.17 6.28 -3.43
CA GLY A 136 -7.13 6.63 -4.48
C GLY A 136 -6.58 6.30 -5.87
N LEU A 137 -5.33 6.67 -6.15
CA LEU A 137 -4.66 6.22 -7.37
C LEU A 137 -4.63 4.70 -7.41
N ALA A 138 -4.17 4.00 -6.37
CA ALA A 138 -4.11 2.52 -6.37
C ALA A 138 -5.46 1.85 -6.69
N ALA A 139 -6.58 2.42 -6.24
CA ALA A 139 -7.93 1.97 -6.58
C ALA A 139 -8.31 2.24 -8.05
N LEU A 140 -7.94 3.41 -8.58
CA LEU A 140 -8.17 3.82 -9.97
C LEU A 140 -7.40 2.99 -11.01
N ARG A 141 -6.36 2.25 -10.59
CA ARG A 141 -5.47 1.51 -11.50
C ARG A 141 -6.22 0.65 -12.51
N SER A 142 -7.19 -0.16 -12.09
CA SER A 142 -7.89 -1.10 -12.98
C SER A 142 -8.68 -0.42 -14.10
N PHE A 143 -9.09 0.82 -13.89
CA PHE A 143 -9.77 1.65 -14.88
C PHE A 143 -8.77 2.47 -15.70
N ALA A 144 -7.88 3.20 -15.04
CA ALA A 144 -6.97 4.14 -15.68
C ALA A 144 -5.95 3.44 -16.60
N THR A 145 -5.48 2.23 -16.27
CA THR A 145 -4.53 1.51 -17.13
C THR A 145 -5.13 1.08 -18.47
N LYS A 146 -6.47 0.98 -18.57
CA LYS A 146 -7.17 0.71 -19.85
C LYS A 146 -7.15 1.92 -20.79
N LEU A 147 -7.02 3.14 -20.24
CA LEU A 147 -7.04 4.38 -21.00
C LEU A 147 -5.63 4.82 -21.42
N VAL A 148 -4.68 4.83 -20.48
CA VAL A 148 -3.33 5.38 -20.72
C VAL A 148 -2.24 4.31 -20.80
N GLY A 149 -2.58 3.04 -20.56
CA GLY A 149 -1.62 1.93 -20.50
C GLY A 149 -0.89 1.80 -19.16
N GLU A 150 -0.43 0.59 -18.87
CA GLU A 150 0.22 0.23 -17.59
C GLU A 150 1.49 1.03 -17.29
N ARG A 151 2.30 1.36 -18.31
CA ARG A 151 3.59 2.07 -18.13
C ARG A 151 3.38 3.52 -17.72
N LEU A 152 2.57 4.28 -18.47
CA LEU A 152 2.29 5.68 -18.19
C LEU A 152 1.58 5.84 -16.85
N TYR A 153 0.65 4.94 -16.54
CA TYR A 153 -0.04 4.93 -15.26
C TYR A 153 0.93 4.76 -14.07
N ARG A 154 1.91 3.84 -14.15
CA ARG A 154 2.92 3.67 -13.08
C ARG A 154 3.79 4.90 -12.89
N VAL A 155 4.21 5.55 -13.98
CA VAL A 155 4.96 6.81 -13.91
C VAL A 155 4.12 7.87 -13.21
N GLY A 156 2.87 8.07 -13.63
CA GLY A 156 1.94 9.02 -12.99
C GLY A 156 1.75 8.72 -11.51
N PHE A 157 1.49 7.46 -11.15
CA PHE A 157 1.36 7.04 -9.75
C PHE A 157 2.57 7.44 -8.90
N ALA A 158 3.78 7.16 -9.40
CA ALA A 158 5.03 7.48 -8.73
C ALA A 158 5.26 9.00 -8.65
N THR A 159 4.99 9.74 -9.73
CA THR A 159 5.16 11.20 -9.80
C THR A 159 4.29 11.94 -8.80
N PHE A 160 3.10 11.45 -8.46
CA PHE A 160 2.28 12.08 -7.42
C PHE A 160 2.61 11.56 -6.01
N SER A 161 2.84 10.25 -5.86
CA SER A 161 3.05 9.66 -4.53
C SER A 161 4.41 10.00 -3.93
N LEU A 162 5.49 9.97 -4.72
CA LEU A 162 6.85 10.13 -4.19
C LEU A 162 7.14 11.54 -3.70
N PRO A 163 6.76 12.63 -4.42
CA PRO A 163 6.95 13.98 -3.91
C PRO A 163 6.12 14.25 -2.66
N LEU A 164 4.88 13.76 -2.57
CA LEU A 164 4.07 13.88 -1.36
C LEU A 164 4.74 13.16 -0.17
N ALA A 165 5.26 11.95 -0.37
CA ALA A 165 6.02 11.25 0.66
C ALA A 165 7.28 12.04 1.07
N ALA A 166 8.00 12.64 0.12
CA ALA A 166 9.19 13.45 0.41
C ALA A 166 8.84 14.71 1.22
N ILE A 167 7.76 15.42 0.87
CA ILE A 167 7.25 16.57 1.63
C ILE A 167 6.91 16.17 3.06
N MET A 168 6.27 15.02 3.25
CA MET A 168 5.94 14.52 4.58
C MET A 168 7.19 14.19 5.42
N ILE A 169 8.18 13.52 4.82
CA ILE A 169 9.45 13.22 5.50
C ILE A 169 10.16 14.52 5.90
N GLN A 170 10.23 15.48 4.97
CA GLN A 170 10.80 16.81 5.23
C GLN A 170 10.09 17.49 6.41
N TYR A 171 8.76 17.54 6.37
CA TYR A 171 7.93 18.16 7.40
C TYR A 171 8.12 17.49 8.77
N PHE A 172 8.20 16.16 8.79
CA PHE A 172 8.47 15.41 10.01
C PHE A 172 9.83 15.74 10.59
N VAL A 173 10.89 15.78 9.77
CA VAL A 173 12.25 16.09 10.24
C VAL A 173 12.30 17.50 10.81
N THR A 174 11.69 18.50 10.16
CA THR A 174 11.72 19.89 10.64
C THR A 174 10.98 20.10 11.97
N HIS A 175 9.85 19.42 12.18
CA HIS A 175 9.00 19.59 13.37
C HIS A 175 9.15 18.46 14.39
N ARG A 176 10.19 17.62 14.28
CA ARG A 176 10.35 16.37 15.07
C ARG A 176 10.32 16.57 16.59
N TYR A 177 10.60 17.78 17.08
CA TYR A 177 10.60 18.13 18.51
C TYR A 177 9.44 19.05 18.92
N ASP A 178 8.49 19.32 18.02
CA ASP A 178 7.36 20.20 18.30
C ASP A 178 6.39 19.63 19.34
N GLY A 179 5.66 20.56 19.97
CA GLY A 179 4.70 20.25 21.02
C GLY A 179 5.37 20.04 22.37
N ILE A 180 4.88 19.06 23.14
CA ILE A 180 5.41 18.74 24.46
C ILE A 180 6.34 17.53 24.35
N ILE A 181 7.42 17.52 25.14
CA ILE A 181 8.27 16.34 25.27
C ILE A 181 7.69 15.44 26.35
N LEU A 182 7.21 14.27 25.94
CA LEU A 182 6.58 13.27 26.78
C LEU A 182 7.59 12.40 27.51
N TRP A 183 8.73 12.10 26.89
CA TRP A 183 9.84 11.37 27.51
C TRP A 183 11.19 11.74 26.89
N GLN A 184 12.25 11.54 27.66
CA GLN A 184 13.63 11.70 27.20
C GLN A 184 14.50 10.56 27.74
N ILE A 185 14.62 9.49 26.97
CA ILE A 185 15.34 8.27 27.39
C ILE A 185 16.65 8.04 26.63
N ARG A 186 17.11 9.04 25.87
CA ARG A 186 18.30 8.96 25.01
C ARG A 186 19.60 8.67 25.78
N THR A 187 19.65 8.99 27.07
CA THR A 187 20.80 8.76 27.95
C THR A 187 20.81 7.38 28.60
N LEU A 188 19.71 6.61 28.50
CA LEU A 188 19.66 5.27 29.07
C LEU A 188 20.52 4.30 28.23
N PRO A 189 21.35 3.47 28.88
CA PRO A 189 22.18 2.50 28.17
C PRO A 189 21.30 1.50 27.40
N GLY A 190 21.67 1.18 26.15
CA GLY A 190 20.95 0.21 25.31
C GLY A 190 19.83 0.80 24.45
N ILE A 191 19.38 2.05 24.69
CA ILE A 191 18.27 2.64 23.92
C ILE A 191 18.67 2.91 22.47
N HIS A 192 19.90 3.39 22.24
CA HIS A 192 20.40 3.60 20.89
C HIS A 192 20.43 2.28 20.10
N GLU A 193 20.94 1.21 20.70
CA GLU A 193 21.04 -0.12 20.11
C GLU A 193 19.65 -0.69 19.80
N LEU A 194 18.69 -0.50 20.71
CA LEU A 194 17.30 -0.91 20.52
C LEU A 194 16.65 -0.17 19.35
N VAL A 195 16.75 1.16 19.30
CA VAL A 195 16.17 1.97 18.21
C VAL A 195 16.83 1.63 16.88
N TRP A 196 18.13 1.42 16.88
CA TRP A 196 18.88 0.99 15.71
C TRP A 196 18.40 -0.38 15.22
N LEU A 197 18.25 -1.36 16.12
CA LEU A 197 17.75 -2.71 15.79
C LEU A 197 16.33 -2.67 15.24
N LEU A 198 15.42 -1.92 15.88
CA LEU A 198 14.05 -1.75 15.40
C LEU A 198 14.02 -1.12 14.00
N SER A 199 14.84 -0.10 13.77
CA SER A 199 14.98 0.54 12.46
C SER A 199 15.56 -0.42 11.44
N PHE A 200 16.61 -1.17 11.79
CA PHE A 200 17.23 -2.15 10.90
C PHE A 200 16.23 -3.23 10.47
N LEU A 201 15.50 -3.81 11.43
CA LEU A 201 14.44 -4.78 11.16
C LEU A 201 13.31 -4.16 10.32
N SER A 202 12.98 -2.88 10.53
CA SER A 202 11.96 -2.19 9.72
C SER A 202 12.28 -2.22 8.22
N PHE A 203 13.54 -1.98 7.84
CA PHE A 203 13.98 -2.00 6.45
C PHE A 203 13.92 -3.40 5.83
N TYR A 204 14.20 -4.44 6.63
CA TYR A 204 14.07 -5.83 6.21
C TYR A 204 12.61 -6.25 5.96
N PHE A 205 11.64 -5.61 6.61
CA PHE A 205 10.23 -5.80 6.31
C PHE A 205 9.76 -4.94 5.12
N LEU A 206 10.28 -3.72 4.96
CA LEU A 206 9.87 -2.80 3.90
C LEU A 206 10.33 -3.23 2.50
N TYR A 207 11.58 -3.65 2.34
CA TYR A 207 12.23 -3.68 1.03
C TYR A 207 12.25 -5.01 0.26
N PRO A 208 12.15 -6.22 0.84
CA PRO A 208 12.15 -7.44 0.05
C PRO A 208 10.94 -7.57 -0.89
N GLY A 209 9.83 -6.88 -0.59
CA GLY A 209 8.71 -6.71 -1.52
C GLY A 209 9.08 -5.84 -2.74
N THR A 210 9.86 -4.78 -2.52
CA THR A 210 10.30 -3.81 -3.54
C THR A 210 11.34 -4.37 -4.50
N PHE A 211 12.31 -5.15 -4.01
CA PHE A 211 13.31 -5.78 -4.88
C PHE A 211 12.73 -6.92 -5.73
N ARG A 212 11.72 -7.63 -5.20
CA ARG A 212 10.94 -8.60 -6.00
C ARG A 212 9.91 -7.95 -6.92
N LEU A 213 9.54 -6.67 -6.71
CA LEU A 213 8.71 -5.92 -7.65
C LEU A 213 9.42 -5.66 -8.99
N LEU A 214 10.76 -5.60 -9.03
CA LEU A 214 11.53 -5.56 -10.28
C LEU A 214 11.43 -6.88 -11.05
N GLU A 215 11.49 -8.02 -10.34
CA GLU A 215 11.20 -9.35 -10.90
C GLU A 215 9.77 -9.45 -11.44
N ILE A 216 8.79 -8.89 -10.71
CA ILE A 216 7.38 -8.87 -11.12
C ILE A 216 7.16 -7.93 -12.31
N ALA A 217 7.88 -6.81 -12.41
CA ALA A 217 7.80 -5.90 -13.55
C ALA A 217 8.36 -6.52 -14.84
N ALA A 218 9.31 -7.47 -14.72
CA ALA A 218 9.90 -8.20 -15.82
C ALA A 218 9.07 -9.42 -16.28
N ILE A 219 8.16 -9.93 -15.44
CA ILE A 219 7.33 -11.12 -15.73
C ILE A 219 5.90 -10.69 -16.07
N LYS A 220 5.39 -11.13 -17.23
CA LYS A 220 4.10 -10.69 -17.82
C LYS A 220 2.85 -10.89 -16.96
N GLU A 221 2.89 -11.66 -15.86
CA GLU A 221 1.77 -11.78 -14.91
C GLU A 221 2.26 -11.94 -13.46
N PRO A 222 1.77 -11.13 -12.49
CA PRO A 222 1.98 -11.42 -11.08
C PRO A 222 1.14 -12.66 -10.70
N LYS A 223 1.81 -13.81 -10.63
CA LYS A 223 1.19 -15.04 -10.12
C LYS A 223 1.05 -14.91 -8.61
N LEU A 224 -0.11 -15.28 -8.05
CA LEU A 224 -0.35 -15.36 -6.61
C LEU A 224 0.68 -16.22 -5.84
N ARG A 225 1.52 -16.98 -6.55
CA ARG A 225 2.73 -17.65 -6.05
C ARG A 225 3.61 -16.75 -5.16
N LEU A 226 3.63 -15.44 -5.43
CA LEU A 226 4.41 -14.47 -4.66
C LEU A 226 4.04 -14.46 -3.16
N PHE A 227 2.79 -14.80 -2.82
CA PHE A 227 2.29 -14.84 -1.45
C PHE A 227 2.80 -16.03 -0.62
N GLY A 228 3.52 -16.95 -1.25
CA GLY A 228 4.13 -18.11 -0.59
C GLY A 228 5.64 -18.13 -0.71
N GLU A 229 6.33 -16.99 -0.77
CA GLU A 229 7.79 -16.92 -0.94
C GLU A 229 8.40 -15.73 -0.15
N GLY A 230 9.60 -15.91 0.40
CA GLY A 230 10.40 -14.90 1.06
C GLY A 230 9.74 -14.31 2.31
N ILE A 231 9.92 -13.01 2.52
CA ILE A 231 9.35 -12.30 3.68
C ILE A 231 7.82 -12.40 3.75
N ILE A 232 7.15 -12.65 2.61
CA ILE A 232 5.70 -12.75 2.53
C ILE A 232 5.18 -14.01 3.25
N ARG A 233 6.04 -15.03 3.42
CA ARG A 233 5.75 -16.20 4.28
C ARG A 233 5.63 -15.83 5.76
N VAL A 234 6.36 -14.80 6.21
CA VAL A 234 6.29 -14.29 7.59
C VAL A 234 4.99 -13.55 7.77
N THR A 235 4.67 -12.61 6.87
CA THR A 235 3.41 -11.87 6.85
C THR A 235 3.07 -11.45 5.44
N ARG A 236 1.78 -11.48 5.08
CA ARG A 236 1.31 -11.00 3.77
C ARG A 236 1.42 -9.48 3.58
N HIS A 237 1.58 -8.73 4.68
CA HIS A 237 1.75 -7.27 4.67
C HIS A 237 3.06 -6.88 5.36
N PRO A 238 4.23 -7.19 4.77
CA PRO A 238 5.51 -6.91 5.42
C PRO A 238 5.76 -5.40 5.56
N GLN A 239 5.32 -4.58 4.59
CA GLN A 239 5.41 -3.11 4.66
C GLN A 239 4.67 -2.51 5.88
N LEU A 240 3.53 -3.09 6.28
CA LEU A 240 2.82 -2.66 7.50
C LEU A 240 3.69 -2.81 8.74
N TRP A 241 4.30 -3.98 8.92
CA TRP A 241 5.11 -4.28 10.10
C TRP A 241 6.45 -3.57 10.09
N GLY A 242 7.04 -3.38 8.91
CA GLY A 242 8.20 -2.51 8.74
C GLY A 242 7.88 -1.11 9.23
N GLN A 243 6.78 -0.51 8.78
CA GLN A 243 6.42 0.83 9.21
C GLN A 243 6.10 0.92 10.71
N ILE A 244 5.45 -0.09 11.30
CA ILE A 244 5.20 -0.15 12.75
C ILE A 244 6.51 -0.13 13.53
N LEU A 245 7.47 -0.98 13.17
CA LEU A 245 8.79 -1.04 13.83
C LEU A 245 9.53 0.29 13.72
N TRP A 246 9.49 0.91 12.53
CA TRP A 246 10.09 2.23 12.30
C TRP A 246 9.46 3.30 13.20
N CYS A 247 8.13 3.35 13.25
CA CYS A 247 7.38 4.30 14.08
C CYS A 247 7.66 4.08 15.57
N ILE A 248 7.73 2.82 16.04
CA ILE A 248 8.09 2.53 17.44
C ILE A 248 9.49 3.06 17.74
N GLY A 249 10.50 2.73 16.92
CA GLY A 249 11.87 3.17 17.14
C GLY A 249 12.01 4.70 17.17
N HIS A 250 11.42 5.40 16.19
CA HIS A 250 11.55 6.86 16.09
C HIS A 250 10.76 7.59 17.17
N THR A 251 9.57 7.11 17.52
CA THR A 251 8.77 7.68 18.62
C THR A 251 9.50 7.50 19.95
N LEU A 252 10.04 6.30 20.19
CA LEU A 252 10.83 6.00 21.38
C LEU A 252 12.04 6.94 21.51
N TRP A 253 12.75 7.20 20.40
CA TRP A 253 13.92 8.09 20.36
C TRP A 253 13.60 9.57 20.55
N LEU A 254 12.52 10.05 19.92
CA LEU A 254 12.17 11.48 19.90
C LEU A 254 11.37 11.91 21.14
N GLY A 255 10.35 11.13 21.50
CA GLY A 255 9.50 11.39 22.67
C GLY A 255 8.68 12.68 22.63
N SER A 256 8.54 13.34 21.49
CA SER A 256 7.67 14.52 21.34
C SER A 256 6.22 14.12 21.05
N SER A 257 5.26 14.95 21.45
CA SER A 257 3.85 14.73 21.08
C SER A 257 3.64 14.75 19.57
N PHE A 258 4.45 15.52 18.83
CA PHE A 258 4.43 15.54 17.37
C PHE A 258 4.84 14.20 16.77
N SER A 259 5.90 13.57 17.30
CA SER A 259 6.34 12.25 16.85
C SER A 259 5.28 11.17 17.11
N VAL A 260 4.55 11.25 18.24
CA VAL A 260 3.43 10.36 18.54
C VAL A 260 2.30 10.51 17.52
N VAL A 261 1.84 11.75 17.26
CA VAL A 261 0.77 12.00 16.28
C VAL A 261 1.16 11.51 14.89
N THR A 262 2.38 11.81 14.45
CA THR A 262 2.88 11.38 13.15
C THR A 262 2.91 9.84 13.05
N SER A 263 3.39 9.17 14.09
CA SER A 263 3.43 7.70 14.14
C SER A 263 2.03 7.08 14.14
N LEU A 264 1.08 7.63 14.90
CA LEU A 264 -0.31 7.16 14.89
C LEU A 264 -0.95 7.31 13.50
N CYS A 265 -0.77 8.46 12.86
CA CYS A 265 -1.21 8.72 11.49
C CYS A 265 -0.62 7.72 10.48
N LEU A 266 0.69 7.50 10.55
CA LEU A 266 1.40 6.66 9.60
C LEU A 266 1.09 5.17 9.78
N VAL A 267 1.00 4.70 11.03
CA VAL A 267 0.58 3.33 11.34
C VAL A 267 -0.88 3.10 10.97
N SER A 268 -1.77 4.07 11.28
CA SER A 268 -3.15 4.02 10.84
C SER A 268 -3.27 3.84 9.33
N TYR A 269 -2.51 4.62 8.56
CA TYR A 269 -2.50 4.51 7.10
C TYR A 269 -2.02 3.14 6.63
N HIS A 270 -1.02 2.53 7.27
CA HIS A 270 -0.52 1.22 6.87
C HIS A 270 -1.51 0.10 7.17
N PHE A 271 -2.29 0.20 8.26
CA PHE A 271 -3.40 -0.72 8.51
C PHE A 271 -4.51 -0.56 7.46
N PHE A 272 -4.85 0.68 7.10
CA PHE A 272 -5.77 0.95 6.00
C PHE A 272 -5.24 0.39 4.67
N GLY A 273 -3.96 0.60 4.38
CA GLY A 273 -3.29 0.10 3.18
C GLY A 273 -3.31 -1.42 3.08
N ALA A 274 -3.10 -2.12 4.19
CA ALA A 274 -3.20 -3.58 4.26
C ALA A 274 -4.62 -4.08 3.95
N TRP A 275 -5.63 -3.49 4.60
CA TRP A 275 -7.04 -3.80 4.32
C TRP A 275 -7.41 -3.49 2.87
N HIS A 276 -7.08 -2.29 2.39
CA HIS A 276 -7.39 -1.81 1.05
C HIS A 276 -6.68 -2.64 -0.03
N GLY A 277 -5.45 -3.08 0.23
CA GLY A 277 -4.71 -4.01 -0.62
C GLY A 277 -5.41 -5.36 -0.75
N ASP A 278 -5.75 -6.00 0.37
CA ASP A 278 -6.47 -7.27 0.38
C ASP A 278 -7.85 -7.14 -0.28
N TYR A 279 -8.56 -6.03 -0.06
CA TYR A 279 -9.83 -5.74 -0.71
C TYR A 279 -9.71 -5.70 -2.24
N ARG A 280 -8.72 -4.98 -2.78
CA ARG A 280 -8.50 -4.93 -4.23
C ARG A 280 -8.12 -6.30 -4.80
N LEU A 281 -7.36 -7.10 -4.05
CA LEU A 281 -6.97 -8.45 -4.48
C LEU A 281 -8.17 -9.40 -4.48
N ARG A 282 -9.04 -9.33 -3.47
CA ARG A 282 -10.35 -10.02 -3.45
C ARG A 282 -11.18 -9.69 -4.68
N LEU A 283 -11.36 -8.41 -4.99
CA LEU A 283 -12.13 -7.97 -6.15
C LEU A 283 -11.55 -8.44 -7.48
N LYS A 284 -10.21 -8.52 -7.58
CA LYS A 284 -9.52 -8.86 -8.82
C LYS A 284 -9.43 -10.37 -9.07
N TYR A 285 -9.19 -11.16 -8.04
CA TYR A 285 -8.82 -12.59 -8.16
C TYR A 285 -9.84 -13.55 -7.53
N GLY A 286 -10.84 -13.06 -6.79
CA GLY A 286 -11.93 -13.87 -6.24
C GLY A 286 -11.44 -15.07 -5.42
N GLU A 287 -11.89 -16.27 -5.80
CA GLU A 287 -11.53 -17.54 -5.13
C GLU A 287 -10.03 -17.84 -5.12
N GLU A 288 -9.28 -17.39 -6.14
CA GLU A 288 -7.83 -17.60 -6.16
C GLU A 288 -7.15 -16.82 -5.02
N TRP A 289 -7.63 -15.60 -4.74
CA TRP A 289 -7.14 -14.82 -3.60
C TRP A 289 -7.54 -15.43 -2.27
N LYS A 290 -8.75 -16.00 -2.16
CA LYS A 290 -9.21 -16.65 -0.94
C LYS A 290 -8.26 -17.77 -0.50
N ASN A 291 -7.80 -18.60 -1.43
CA ASN A 291 -6.80 -19.63 -1.13
C ASN A 291 -5.45 -19.02 -0.68
N ALA A 292 -4.99 -17.93 -1.30
CA ALA A 292 -3.76 -17.25 -0.87
C ALA A 292 -3.92 -16.63 0.53
N GLU A 293 -5.09 -16.05 0.82
CA GLU A 293 -5.42 -15.46 2.10
C GLU A 293 -5.48 -16.49 3.24
N GLU A 294 -6.10 -17.65 2.99
CA GLU A 294 -6.21 -18.76 3.95
C GLU A 294 -4.84 -19.39 4.29
N ASN A 295 -3.89 -19.33 3.35
CA ASN A 295 -2.54 -19.87 3.53
C ASN A 295 -1.53 -18.82 4.02
N THR A 296 -1.95 -17.59 4.29
CA THR A 296 -1.08 -16.51 4.76
C THR A 296 -1.67 -15.79 5.98
N SER A 297 -0.96 -14.81 6.53
CA SER A 297 -1.43 -14.04 7.69
C SER A 297 -0.97 -12.60 7.62
N ILE A 298 -1.78 -11.66 8.10
CA ILE A 298 -1.37 -10.27 8.33
C ILE A 298 -0.41 -10.19 9.52
N VAL A 299 -0.69 -10.94 10.58
CA VAL A 299 0.16 -10.97 11.79
C VAL A 299 1.39 -11.87 11.52
N PRO A 300 2.62 -11.40 11.79
CA PRO A 300 3.85 -12.12 11.52
C PRO A 300 3.86 -13.50 12.17
N PHE A 301 4.42 -14.48 11.45
CA PHE A 301 4.63 -15.86 11.86
C PHE A 301 3.37 -16.69 12.15
N VAL A 302 2.18 -16.10 12.26
CA VAL A 302 0.94 -16.85 12.55
C VAL A 302 0.66 -17.92 11.50
N ALA A 303 0.88 -17.65 10.21
CA ALA A 303 0.72 -18.65 9.15
C ALA A 303 1.78 -19.78 9.24
N VAL A 304 2.99 -19.45 9.70
CA VAL A 304 4.08 -20.41 9.92
C VAL A 304 3.76 -21.33 11.09
N PHE A 305 3.35 -20.75 12.23
CA PHE A 305 2.95 -21.52 13.41
C PHE A 305 1.72 -22.40 13.17
N ARG A 306 0.81 -21.98 12.29
CA ARG A 306 -0.32 -22.81 11.84
C ARG A 306 0.06 -23.89 10.81
N GLY A 307 1.33 -23.98 10.41
CA GLY A 307 1.81 -24.92 9.39
C GLY A 307 1.33 -24.62 7.97
N LYS A 308 0.72 -23.44 7.73
CA LYS A 308 0.26 -22.99 6.41
C LYS A 308 1.40 -22.43 5.54
N GLN A 309 2.45 -21.94 6.19
CA GLN A 309 3.69 -21.50 5.55
C GLN A 309 4.88 -22.25 6.17
N LYS A 310 5.93 -22.47 5.36
CA LYS A 310 7.21 -23.03 5.83
C LYS A 310 8.31 -22.06 5.44
N LEU A 311 9.11 -21.61 6.41
CA LEU A 311 10.25 -20.75 6.12
C LEU A 311 11.33 -21.57 5.41
N ALA A 312 11.81 -21.07 4.27
CA ALA A 312 12.94 -21.64 3.56
C ALA A 312 14.13 -20.67 3.69
N VAL A 313 15.17 -21.09 4.40
CA VAL A 313 16.36 -20.26 4.68
C VAL A 313 17.00 -19.76 3.38
N SER A 314 16.99 -20.58 2.32
CA SER A 314 17.51 -20.22 1.01
C SER A 314 16.83 -18.99 0.39
N GLU A 315 15.56 -18.71 0.71
CA GLU A 315 14.84 -17.52 0.23
C GLU A 315 15.38 -16.21 0.86
N PHE A 316 16.08 -16.32 1.99
CA PHE A 316 16.69 -15.20 2.70
C PHE A 316 18.17 -14.98 2.34
N LEU A 317 18.76 -15.88 1.54
CA LEU A 317 20.12 -15.73 0.99
C LEU A 317 20.16 -14.95 -0.33
N SER A 318 19.05 -14.28 -0.70
CA SER A 318 18.96 -13.49 -1.92
C SER A 318 19.87 -12.25 -1.86
N PRO A 319 20.51 -11.85 -2.98
CA PRO A 319 21.25 -10.59 -3.10
C PRO A 319 20.44 -9.36 -2.68
N ALA A 320 19.11 -9.41 -2.76
CA ALA A 320 18.23 -8.35 -2.30
C ALA A 320 18.47 -8.00 -0.82
N TYR A 321 18.71 -8.98 0.06
CA TYR A 321 18.96 -8.72 1.48
C TYR A 321 20.33 -8.07 1.71
N LEU A 322 21.34 -8.39 0.89
CA LEU A 322 22.62 -7.69 0.92
C LEU A 322 22.45 -6.22 0.53
N VAL A 323 21.67 -5.95 -0.54
CA VAL A 323 21.36 -4.57 -0.96
C VAL A 323 20.62 -3.81 0.15
N VAL A 324 19.61 -4.44 0.78
CA VAL A 324 18.90 -3.85 1.93
C VAL A 324 19.88 -3.55 3.07
N THR A 325 20.77 -4.48 3.40
CA THR A 325 21.79 -4.29 4.45
C THR A 325 22.65 -3.06 4.16
N ILE A 326 23.25 -3.00 2.97
CA ILE A 326 24.11 -1.88 2.56
C ILE A 326 23.33 -0.57 2.57
N PHE A 327 22.10 -0.58 2.06
CA PHE A 327 21.23 0.59 2.05
C PHE A 327 20.91 1.08 3.46
N THR A 328 20.55 0.18 4.37
CA THR A 328 20.24 0.51 5.77
C THR A 328 21.47 1.05 6.51
N LEU A 329 22.65 0.44 6.31
CA LEU A 329 23.91 0.95 6.86
C LEU A 329 24.25 2.33 6.29
N GLY A 330 24.07 2.52 4.99
CA GLY A 330 24.26 3.82 4.33
C GLY A 330 23.31 4.89 4.90
N LEU A 331 22.03 4.57 5.08
CA LEU A 331 21.07 5.47 5.73
C LEU A 331 21.46 5.79 7.17
N TYR A 332 21.95 4.81 7.93
CA TYR A 332 22.43 5.04 9.30
C TYR A 332 23.60 6.03 9.32
N LEU A 333 24.61 5.81 8.46
CA LEU A 333 25.78 6.69 8.36
C LEU A 333 25.42 8.10 7.86
N LEU A 334 24.46 8.20 6.95
CA LEU A 334 24.00 9.48 6.38
C LEU A 334 22.88 10.13 7.20
N HIS A 335 22.39 9.48 8.25
CA HIS A 335 21.29 10.00 9.05
C HIS A 335 21.57 11.41 9.61
N PRO A 336 22.78 11.73 10.14
CA PRO A 336 23.11 13.10 10.55
C PRO A 336 23.03 14.10 9.40
N ASN A 337 23.49 13.72 8.21
CA ASN A 337 23.45 14.58 7.02
C ASN A 337 22.01 14.83 6.56
N MET A 338 21.13 13.83 6.65
CA MET A 338 19.70 14.00 6.38
C MET A 338 19.07 14.98 7.36
N LEU A 339 19.42 14.89 8.64
CA LEU A 339 18.93 15.85 9.65
C LEU A 339 19.41 17.27 9.38
N HIS A 340 20.63 17.47 8.87
CA HIS A 340 21.14 18.80 8.50
C HIS A 340 20.57 19.33 7.18
N LEU A 341 20.35 18.46 6.19
CA LEU A 341 19.79 18.85 4.89
C LEU A 341 18.34 19.32 5.04
N PHE A 342 17.60 18.66 5.91
CA PHE A 342 16.16 18.84 6.06
C PHE A 342 15.79 19.68 7.28
N GLY A 343 16.50 19.52 8.40
CA GLY A 343 16.37 20.42 9.54
C GLY A 343 17.17 21.68 9.26
N HIS A 344 16.49 22.82 9.07
CA HIS A 344 17.18 24.10 9.06
C HIS A 344 18.03 24.24 10.32
N SER A 345 19.25 24.72 10.14
CA SER A 345 20.10 25.27 11.18
C SER A 345 19.38 26.47 11.79
N SER A 346 18.58 26.23 12.83
CA SER A 346 18.19 27.28 13.77
C SER A 346 19.34 27.60 14.71
#